data_AF-A0A378MYJ4-F1
#
_entry.id   AF-A0A378MYJ4-F1
#
_cell.length_a   1.000
_cell.length_b   1.000
_cell.length_c   1.000
_cell.angle_alpha   90.00
_cell.angle_beta   90.00
_cell.angle_gamma   90.00
#
_symmetry.space_group_name_H-M   'P 1'
#
loop_
_entity.id
_entity.type
_entity.pdbx_description
1 polymer ?
#
loop_
_entity_poly.entity_id
_entity_poly.type
_entity_poly.pdbx_seq_one_letter_code
_entity_poly.pdbx_strand_id
1 'polypeptide(L)'
;MPTTLLSVAGISGQYPMIGYDLTQDIDPNRAFMQYDATQAMMRGNDVVVMRPNLPIEGFSYDKANYKLTPKEQPESFKKRGVSTRIAWQLFI
;
A
#
# COMPACT_ATOMS: atom_id res chain seq x y z
N MET A 1 10.43 -3.36 -7.31
CA MET A 1 9.97 -4.11 -8.50
C MET A 1 10.93 -5.26 -8.87
N PRO A 2 11.17 -6.26 -8.02
CA PRO A 2 11.99 -7.42 -8.40
C PRO A 2 11.20 -8.56 -9.06
N THR A 3 9.91 -8.74 -8.70
CA THR A 3 9.10 -9.89 -9.12
C THR A 3 8.73 -9.88 -10.61
N THR A 4 8.48 -8.71 -11.19
CA THR A 4 8.18 -8.57 -12.62
C THR A 4 9.38 -8.87 -13.52
N LEU A 5 10.60 -8.48 -13.11
CA LEU A 5 11.82 -8.78 -13.87
C LEU A 5 12.20 -10.26 -13.78
N LEU A 6 11.96 -10.91 -12.64
CA LEU A 6 12.14 -12.35 -12.44
C LEU A 6 11.15 -13.19 -13.27
N SER A 7 9.89 -12.73 -13.38
CA SER A 7 8.85 -13.37 -14.18
C SER A 7 9.16 -13.32 -15.69
N VAL A 8 9.64 -12.16 -16.19
CA VAL A 8 10.12 -12.02 -17.59
C VAL A 8 11.36 -12.87 -17.88
N ALA A 9 12.20 -13.10 -16.87
CA ALA A 9 13.39 -13.95 -16.98
C ALA A 9 13.09 -15.46 -16.88
N GLY A 10 11.81 -15.87 -16.71
CA GLY A 10 11.40 -17.28 -16.66
C GLY A 10 11.74 -18.01 -15.35
N ILE A 11 12.06 -17.28 -14.28
CA ILE A 11 12.40 -17.85 -12.97
C ILE A 11 11.14 -17.86 -12.11
N SER A 12 10.50 -19.03 -11.98
CA SER A 12 9.42 -19.23 -11.01
C SER A 12 10.01 -19.56 -9.63
N GLY A 13 9.67 -18.75 -8.64
CA GLY A 13 10.11 -18.98 -7.27
C GLY A 13 9.15 -18.39 -6.26
N GLN A 14 8.94 -19.10 -5.15
CA GLN A 14 8.08 -18.67 -4.05
C GLN A 14 8.91 -17.79 -3.13
N TYR A 15 9.05 -16.52 -3.52
CA TYR A 15 9.85 -15.56 -2.78
C TYR A 15 8.99 -14.90 -1.69
N PRO A 16 9.52 -14.66 -0.47
CA PRO A 16 8.82 -13.92 0.58
C PRO A 16 8.79 -12.40 0.28
N MET A 17 8.69 -12.03 -0.99
CA MET A 17 8.62 -10.66 -1.46
C MET A 17 7.16 -10.25 -1.58
N ILE A 18 6.78 -9.17 -0.90
CA ILE A 18 5.40 -8.62 -0.85
C ILE A 18 4.98 -7.97 -2.18
N GLY A 19 5.86 -8.00 -3.19
CA GLY A 19 5.62 -7.46 -4.53
C GLY A 19 4.71 -8.37 -5.34
N TYR A 20 3.61 -7.81 -5.84
CA TYR A 20 2.70 -8.55 -6.69
C TYR A 20 3.22 -8.61 -8.13
N ASP A 21 3.00 -9.72 -8.82
CA ASP A 21 3.27 -9.83 -10.25
C ASP A 21 2.18 -9.06 -11.02
N LEU A 22 2.59 -8.08 -11.84
CA LEU A 22 1.69 -7.23 -12.62
C LEU A 22 1.21 -7.90 -13.91
N THR A 23 1.65 -9.13 -14.19
CA THR A 23 1.22 -9.93 -15.36
C THR A 23 -0.04 -10.74 -15.11
N GLN A 24 -0.53 -10.80 -13.87
CA GLN A 24 -1.80 -11.45 -13.54
C GLN A 24 -2.93 -10.40 -13.50
N ASP A 25 -4.09 -10.74 -14.08
CA ASP A 25 -5.30 -9.91 -14.15
C ASP A 25 -6.06 -9.86 -12.80
N ILE A 26 -5.30 -9.62 -11.73
CA ILE A 26 -5.80 -9.51 -10.37
C ILE A 26 -5.37 -8.13 -9.91
N ASP A 27 -6.23 -7.12 -10.10
CA ASP A 27 -5.99 -5.79 -9.55
C ASP A 27 -6.02 -5.89 -8.02
N PRO A 28 -4.88 -5.76 -7.31
CA PRO A 28 -4.88 -5.82 -5.85
C PRO A 28 -5.61 -4.60 -5.26
N ASN A 29 -5.95 -3.62 -6.11
CA ASN A 29 -6.68 -2.38 -5.84
C ASN A 29 -6.11 -1.68 -4.61
N ARG A 30 -4.78 -1.72 -4.47
CA ARG A 30 -4.04 -1.13 -3.36
C ARG A 30 -2.73 -0.54 -3.84
N ALA A 31 -2.39 0.63 -3.31
CA ALA A 31 -1.10 1.26 -3.53
C ALA A 31 -0.47 1.61 -2.18
N PHE A 32 0.84 1.41 -2.08
CA PHE A 32 1.64 1.83 -0.94
C PHE A 32 2.57 2.95 -1.38
N MET A 33 2.64 4.00 -0.59
CA MET A 33 3.58 5.10 -0.81
C MET A 33 4.30 5.38 0.50
N GLN A 34 5.62 5.53 0.44
CA GLN A 34 6.43 5.92 1.57
C GLN A 34 7.21 7.18 1.22
N TYR A 35 7.12 8.19 2.07
CA TYR A 35 7.89 9.41 2.00
C TYR A 35 8.48 9.68 3.38
N ASP A 36 9.81 9.54 3.49
CA ASP A 36 10.52 9.60 4.75
C ASP A 36 9.92 8.60 5.78
N ALA A 37 9.54 9.07 6.97
CA ALA A 37 8.91 8.26 8.00
C ALA A 37 7.37 8.20 7.87
N THR A 38 6.80 8.82 6.84
CA THR A 38 5.37 8.78 6.55
C THR A 38 5.06 7.67 5.55
N GLN A 39 4.06 6.86 5.87
CA GLN A 39 3.58 5.83 4.96
C GLN A 39 2.09 5.98 4.70
N ALA A 40 1.68 5.86 3.44
CA ALA A 40 0.31 5.86 3.01
C ALA A 40 -0.07 4.52 2.38
N MET A 41 -1.26 4.03 2.73
CA MET A 41 -1.91 2.89 2.10
C MET A 41 -3.22 3.37 1.46
N MET A 42 -3.32 3.25 0.14
CA MET A 42 -4.54 3.49 -0.62
C MET A 42 -5.18 2.17 -0.99
N ARG A 43 -6.51 2.08 -0.92
CA ARG A 43 -7.31 1.00 -1.49
C ARG A 43 -8.54 1.57 -2.19
N GLY A 44 -8.64 1.43 -3.51
CA GLY A 44 -9.66 2.14 -4.29
C GLY A 44 -9.54 3.66 -4.14
N ASN A 45 -10.51 4.25 -3.44
CA ASN A 45 -10.53 5.68 -3.11
C ASN A 45 -10.21 5.95 -1.63
N ASP A 46 -10.16 4.94 -0.77
CA ASP A 46 -9.88 5.15 0.65
C ASP A 46 -8.36 5.14 0.87
N VAL A 47 -7.86 6.16 1.58
CA VAL A 47 -6.44 6.34 1.87
C VAL A 47 -6.27 6.40 3.39
N VAL A 48 -5.26 5.71 3.90
CA VAL A 48 -4.82 5.85 5.29
C VAL A 48 -3.39 6.34 5.29
N VAL A 49 -3.14 7.44 5.99
CA VAL A 49 -1.82 8.03 6.17
C VAL A 49 -1.36 7.78 7.60
N MET A 50 -0.16 7.23 7.72
CA MET A 50 0.48 6.85 8.97
C MET A 50 1.75 7.67 9.13
N ARG A 51 1.73 8.57 10.11
CA ARG A 51 2.88 9.41 10.46
C ARG A 51 3.47 8.96 11.81
N PRO A 52 4.78 9.17 12.04
CA PRO A 52 5.36 8.92 13.35
C PRO A 52 4.75 9.87 14.37
N ASN A 53 4.41 9.37 15.55
CA ASN A 53 3.92 10.19 16.67
C ASN A 53 2.60 10.96 16.42
N LEU A 54 1.86 10.61 15.37
CA LEU A 54 0.54 11.17 15.06
C LEU A 54 -0.50 10.04 14.97
N PRO A 55 -1.78 10.33 15.28
CA PRO A 55 -2.86 9.38 15.06
C PRO A 55 -2.98 9.01 13.58
N ILE A 56 -3.47 7.81 13.32
CA ILE A 56 -3.70 7.31 11.96
C ILE A 56 -4.88 8.09 11.36
N GLU A 57 -4.61 8.84 10.31
CA GLU A 57 -5.60 9.64 9.62
C GLU A 57 -6.14 8.92 8.39
N GLY A 58 -7.45 9.01 8.22
CA GLY A 58 -8.15 8.52 7.05
C GLY A 58 -8.48 9.65 6.09
N PHE A 59 -8.35 9.37 4.81
CA PHE A 59 -8.69 10.27 3.72
C PHE A 59 -9.49 9.51 2.65
N SER A 60 -10.23 10.25 1.83
CA SER A 60 -10.77 9.80 0.57
C SER A 60 -10.05 10.52 -0.56
N TYR A 61 -9.58 9.77 -1.55
CA TYR A 61 -8.92 10.27 -2.74
C TYR A 61 -9.94 10.52 -3.84
N ASP A 62 -10.02 11.78 -4.27
CA ASP A 62 -10.77 12.16 -5.46
C ASP A 62 -9.82 12.14 -6.67
N LYS A 63 -10.02 11.15 -7.56
CA LYS A 63 -9.23 10.99 -8.79
C LYS A 63 -9.44 12.13 -9.79
N ALA A 64 -10.60 12.81 -9.76
CA ALA A 64 -10.90 13.88 -10.71
C ALA A 64 -10.16 15.17 -10.35
N ASN A 65 -10.05 15.46 -9.04
CA ASN A 65 -9.43 16.70 -8.55
C ASN A 65 -8.04 16.49 -7.94
N TYR A 66 -7.54 15.25 -7.89
CA TYR A 66 -6.29 14.86 -7.22
C TYR A 66 -6.20 15.36 -5.77
N LYS A 67 -7.35 15.44 -5.08
CA LYS A 67 -7.45 15.95 -3.71
C LYS A 67 -7.74 14.83 -2.72
N LEU A 68 -7.17 14.98 -1.53
CA LEU A 68 -7.46 14.15 -0.37
C LEU A 68 -8.45 14.90 0.53
N THR A 69 -9.62 14.32 0.77
CA THR A 69 -10.59 14.84 1.74
C THR A 69 -10.50 14.03 3.02
N PRO A 70 -10.43 14.66 4.21
CA PRO A 70 -10.43 13.93 5.47
C PRO A 70 -11.71 13.09 5.59
N LYS A 71 -11.55 11.79 5.83
CA LYS A 71 -12.67 10.86 6.01
C LYS A 71 -12.29 9.85 7.07
N GLU A 72 -13.13 9.72 8.09
CA GLU A 72 -12.90 8.70 9.09
C GLU A 72 -13.10 7.31 8.49
N GLN A 73 -12.04 6.50 8.53
CA GLN A 73 -12.02 5.15 7.97
C GLN A 73 -12.24 4.10 9.08
N PRO A 74 -12.86 2.95 8.77
CA PRO A 74 -13.12 1.90 9.74
C PRO A 74 -11.83 1.38 10.37
N GLU A 75 -11.89 0.99 11.65
CA GLU A 75 -10.72 0.51 12.41
C GLU A 75 -10.04 -0.70 11.77
N SER A 76 -10.81 -1.56 11.09
CA SER A 76 -10.27 -2.71 10.34
C SER A 76 -9.31 -2.29 9.24
N PHE A 77 -9.55 -1.14 8.61
CA PHE A 77 -8.69 -0.58 7.57
C PHE A 77 -7.44 0.06 8.18
N LYS A 78 -7.59 0.79 9.29
CA LYS A 78 -6.45 1.34 10.06
C LYS A 78 -5.50 0.23 10.54
N LYS A 79 -6.03 -0.86 11.12
CA LYS A 79 -5.25 -2.04 11.56
C LYS A 79 -4.49 -2.69 10.39
N ARG A 80 -5.13 -2.76 9.21
CA ARG A 80 -4.48 -3.30 8.00
C ARG A 80 -3.35 -2.40 7.50
N GLY A 81 -3.53 -1.07 7.55
CA GLY A 81 -2.46 -0.11 7.29
C GLY A 81 -1.25 -0.35 8.17
N VAL A 82 -1.45 -0.45 9.49
CA VAL A 82 -0.36 -0.69 10.46
C VAL A 82 0.34 -2.02 10.23
N SER A 83 -0.42 -3.10 10.05
CA SER A 83 0.15 -4.43 9.76
C SER A 83 1.03 -4.40 8.51
N THR A 84 0.56 -3.69 7.48
CA THR A 84 1.32 -3.56 6.23
C THR A 84 2.56 -2.67 6.39
N ARG A 85 2.50 -1.63 7.24
CA ARG A 85 3.68 -0.82 7.60
C ARG A 85 4.77 -1.67 8.25
N ILE A 86 4.39 -2.51 9.21
CA ILE A 86 5.32 -3.39 9.91
C ILE A 86 5.94 -4.40 8.93
N ALA A 87 5.14 -5.01 8.06
CA ALA A 87 5.66 -5.91 7.03
C ALA A 87 6.63 -5.19 6.08
N TRP A 88 6.31 -3.99 5.61
CA TRP A 88 7.22 -3.20 4.77
C TRP A 88 8.56 -2.90 5.45
N GLN A 89 8.56 -2.58 6.75
CA GLN A 89 9.78 -2.27 7.50
C GLN A 89 10.69 -3.49 7.75
N LEU A 90 10.13 -4.71 7.69
CA LEU A 90 10.85 -5.95 7.97
C LEU A 90 11.40 -6.63 6.71
N PHE A 91 10.86 -6.32 5.53
CA PHE A 91 11.14 -7.03 4.28
C PHE A 91 11.70 -6.14 3.16
N ILE A 92 11.85 -4.82 3.38
CA ILE A 92 12.44 -3.84 2.46
C ILE A 92 13.45 -3.01 3.25
#